data_AF-V8N3K2-F1
#
_entry.id   AF-V8N3K2-F1
#
_cell.length_a   1.000
_cell.length_b   1.000
_cell.length_c   1.000
_cell.angle_alpha   90.00
_cell.angle_beta   90.00
_cell.angle_gamma   90.00
#
_symmetry.space_group_name_H-M   'P 1'
#
loop_
_entity.id
_entity.type
_entity.pdbx_description
1 polymer ?
#
loop_
_entity_poly.entity_id
_entity_poly.type
_entity_poly.pdbx_seq_one_letter_code
_entity_poly.pdbx_strand_id
1 'polypeptide(L)' 'MQLSLSFRRPILAFSLWIPGNNALHQLTSSGDYELRVDLRAGDESVYATYQNFRVDPPADHYRLHLGSYHGTA' A
#
# COMPACT_ATOMS: atom_id res chain seq x y z
N MET A 1 -11.23 -3.31 8.70
CA MET A 1 -10.49 -2.95 7.48
C MET A 1 -9.02 -3.14 7.78
N GLN A 2 -8.35 -4.03 7.06
CA GLN A 2 -6.92 -4.28 7.22
C GLN A 2 -6.21 -3.81 5.95
N LEU A 3 -5.16 -3.02 6.11
CA LEU A 3 -4.35 -2.52 5.00
C LEU A 3 -2.99 -3.21 5.07
N SER A 4 -2.62 -3.89 3.99
CA SER A 4 -1.40 -4.69 3.91
C SER A 4 -0.53 -4.17 2.77
N LEU A 5 0.70 -3.75 3.06
CA LEU A 5 1.65 -3.34 2.03
C LEU A 5 2.54 -4.53 1.65
N SER A 6 2.64 -4.84 0.36
CA SER A 6 3.42 -5.97 -0.16
C SER A 6 4.55 -5.49 -1.07
N PHE A 7 5.73 -6.10 -0.92
CA PHE A 7 6.94 -5.74 -1.67
C PHE A 7 7.15 -6.74 -2.81
N ARG A 8 7.34 -6.25 -4.04
CA ARG A 8 7.51 -7.12 -5.21
C ARG A 8 8.88 -7.81 -5.27
N ARG A 9 9.82 -7.49 -4.37
CA ARG A 9 11.11 -8.19 -4.22
C ARG A 9 11.31 -8.66 -2.78
N PRO A 10 11.53 -9.96 -2.52
CA PRO A 10 11.59 -10.49 -1.18
C PRO A 10 12.99 -10.32 -0.61
N ILE A 11 13.16 -9.30 0.24
CA ILE A 11 14.04 -9.42 1.39
C ILE A 11 13.22 -8.89 2.57
N LEU A 12 12.48 -9.82 3.19
CA LEU A 12 11.65 -9.64 4.39
C LEU A 12 10.28 -8.98 4.17
N ALA A 13 9.23 -9.81 4.09
CA ALA A 13 7.85 -9.38 4.26
C ALA A 13 7.58 -9.17 5.77
N PHE A 14 7.79 -7.96 6.27
CA PHE A 14 7.33 -7.57 7.60
C PHE A 14 5.96 -6.90 7.48
N SER A 15 4.93 -7.47 8.11
CA SER A 15 3.66 -6.78 8.33
C SER A 15 3.92 -5.64 9.33
N LEU A 16 4.13 -4.43 8.84
CA LEU A 16 4.46 -3.26 9.65
C LEU A 16 3.22 -2.37 9.81
N TRP A 17 2.82 -2.10 11.05
CA TRP A 17 1.97 -0.95 11.33
C TRP A 17 2.81 0.31 11.09
N ILE A 18 2.56 1.04 10.01
CA ILE A 18 3.34 2.22 9.65
C ILE A 18 2.84 3.40 10.50
N PRO A 19 3.67 3.98 11.38
CA PRO A 19 3.22 4.97 12.37
C PRO A 19 2.93 6.37 11.78
N GLY A 20 3.05 6.58 10.46
CA GLY A 20 2.67 7.85 9.81
C GLY A 20 3.08 8.01 8.35
N ASN A 21 2.62 9.09 7.72
CA ASN A 21 2.79 9.36 6.28
C ASN A 21 4.26 9.54 5.86
N ASN A 22 5.12 10.11 6.72
CA ASN A 22 6.55 10.22 6.45
C ASN A 22 7.23 8.86 6.30
N ALA A 23 6.87 7.90 7.15
CA ALA A 23 7.42 6.54 7.06
C ALA A 23 6.90 5.83 5.79
N LEU A 24 5.64 6.06 5.42
CA LEU A 24 5.04 5.59 4.16
C LEU A 24 5.76 6.14 2.93
N HIS A 25 6.06 7.44 2.92
CA HIS A 25 6.87 8.06 1.88
C HIS A 25 8.26 7.43 1.80
N GLN A 26 8.98 7.33 2.92
CA GLN A 26 10.32 6.73 2.95
C GLN A 26 10.33 5.29 2.43
N LEU A 27 9.38 4.47 2.88
CA LEU A 27 9.21 3.10 2.39
C LEU A 27 8.98 3.09 0.88
N THR A 28 7.94 3.75 0.41
CA THR A 28 7.52 3.68 -1.00
C THR A 28 8.42 4.44 -1.97
N SER A 29 9.30 5.32 -1.48
CA SER A 29 10.27 6.06 -2.31
C SER A 29 11.44 5.19 -2.79
N SER A 30 11.69 4.06 -2.13
CA SER A 30 12.91 3.27 -2.30
C SER A 30 12.81 2.13 -3.35
N GLY A 31 11.65 1.94 -3.98
CA GLY A 31 11.43 0.87 -4.96
C GLY A 31 9.99 0.78 -5.47
N ASP A 32 9.66 -0.34 -6.13
CA ASP A 32 8.31 -0.61 -6.62
C ASP A 32 7.50 -1.38 -5.57
N TYR A 33 6.46 -0.72 -5.04
CA TYR A 33 5.59 -1.25 -4.01
C TYR A 33 4.21 -1.59 -4.55
N GLU A 34 3.56 -2.55 -3.92
CA GLU A 34 2.18 -2.91 -4.19
C GLU A 34 1.33 -2.68 -2.93
N LEU A 35 0.21 -1.98 -3.10
CA LEU A 35 -0.75 -1.76 -2.03
C LEU A 35 -1.87 -2.79 -2.15
N ARG A 36 -2.09 -3.58 -1.09
CA ARG A 36 -3.24 -4.46 -0.97
C ARG A 36 -4.17 -3.98 0.14
N VAL A 37 -5.44 -3.79 -0.20
CA VAL A 37 -6.50 -3.42 0.73
C VAL A 37 -7.45 -4.59 0.85
N ASP A 38 -7.56 -5.16 2.05
CA ASP A 38 -8.50 -6.23 2.36
C ASP A 38 -9.69 -5.64 3.13
N LEU A 39 -10.87 -5.68 2.50
CA LEU A 39 -12.13 -5.18 3.02
C LEU A 39 -12.99 -6.36 3.47
N ARG A 40 -13.61 -6.21 4.64
CA ARG A 40 -14.53 -7.21 5.18
C ARG A 40 -15.79 -6.52 5.69
N ALA A 41 -16.95 -6.98 5.22
CA ALA A 41 -18.26 -6.50 5.61
C ALA A 41 -19.16 -7.71 5.90
N GLY A 42 -19.41 -7.99 7.18
CA GLY A 42 -20.08 -9.23 7.60
C GLY A 42 -19.32 -10.48 7.13
N ASP A 43 -20.01 -11.32 6.36
CA ASP A 43 -19.46 -12.55 5.78
C ASP A 43 -18.76 -12.31 4.42
N GLU A 44 -18.91 -11.12 3.84
CA GLU A 44 -18.25 -10.77 2.58
C GLU A 44 -16.82 -10.29 2.84
N SER A 45 -15.87 -10.82 2.06
CA SER A 45 -14.50 -10.30 1.99
C SER A 45 -14.11 -10.04 0.55
N VAL A 46 -13.67 -8.81 0.28
CA VAL A 46 -13.18 -8.39 -1.03
C VAL A 46 -11.79 -7.77 -0.88
N TYR A 47 -11.02 -7.76 -1.97
CA TYR A 47 -9.69 -7.18 -1.96
C TYR A 47 -9.47 -6.28 -3.17
N ALA A 48 -8.61 -5.27 -3.00
CA ALA A 48 -8.10 -4.41 -4.03
C ALA A 48 -6.58 -4.35 -3.96
N THR A 49 -5.94 -4.57 -5.09
CA THR A 49 -4.49 -4.49 -5.26
C THR A 49 -4.15 -3.39 -6.25
N TYR A 50 -3.22 -2.51 -5.88
CA TYR A 50 -2.69 -1.45 -6.72
C TYR A 50 -1.19 -1.61 -6.90
N GLN A 51 -0.75 -1.75 -8.15
CA GLN A 51 0.67 -1.81 -8.50
C GLN A 51 1.31 -0.42 -8.45
N ASN A 52 2.64 -0.33 -8.41
CA ASN A 52 3.38 0.93 -8.46
C ASN A 52 2.91 1.99 -7.45
N PHE A 53 2.59 1.54 -6.23
CA PHE A 53 2.14 2.42 -5.17
C PHE A 53 3.27 3.29 -4.65
N ARG A 54 3.07 4.61 -4.65
CA ARG A 54 4.02 5.58 -4.09
C ARG A 54 3.31 6.70 -3.36
N VAL A 55 3.91 7.15 -2.26
CA VAL A 55 3.50 8.34 -1.54
C VAL A 55 4.56 9.40 -1.72
N ASP A 56 4.14 10.61 -2.10
CA ASP A 56 5.04 11.75 -2.26
C ASP A 56 5.43 12.40 -0.92
N PRO A 57 6.45 13.28 -0.91
CA PRO A 57 6.87 13.95 0.31
C PRO A 57 5.81 14.93 0.85
N PRO A 58 5.97 15.44 2.09
CA PRO A 58 5.07 16.42 2.67
C PRO A 58 4.90 17.71 1.85
N ALA A 59 5.94 18.11 1.13
CA ALA A 59 5.93 19.28 0.25
C ALA A 59 4.89 19.17 -0.88
N ASP A 60 4.60 17.94 -1.30
CA ASP A 60 3.58 17.59 -2.29
C ASP A 60 2.31 17.03 -1.62
N HIS A 61 2.11 17.36 -0.34
CA HIS A 61 0.95 16.99 0.47
C HIS A 61 0.68 15.47 0.54
N TYR A 62 1.72 14.64 0.49
CA TYR A 62 1.59 13.17 0.50
C TYR A 62 0.69 12.62 -0.61
N ARG A 63 0.77 13.23 -1.80
CA ARG A 63 0.03 12.75 -2.97
C ARG A 63 0.27 11.26 -3.19
N LEU A 64 -0.82 10.53 -3.37
CA LEU A 64 -0.81 9.10 -3.64
C LEU A 64 -0.73 8.85 -5.14
N HIS A 65 0.22 8.01 -5.53
CA HIS A 65 0.32 7.46 -6.88
C HIS A 65 -0.08 6.00 -6.84
N LEU A 66 -1.05 5.64 -7.65
CA LEU A 66 -1.58 4.28 -7.80
C LEU A 66 -1.44 3.89 -9.26
N GLY A 67 -0.82 2.75 -9.51
CA GLY A 67 -0.77 2.13 -10.82
C GLY A 67 -1.98 1.22 -11.06
N SER A 68 -1.76 0.16 -11.84
CA SER A 68 -2.84 -0.76 -12.26
C SER A 68 -3.59 -1.36 -11.08
N TYR A 69 -4.92 -1.32 -11.17
CA TYR A 69 -5.84 -1.96 -10.23
C TYR A 69 -6.07 -3.44 -10.59
N HIS A 70 -6.17 -4.29 -9.57
CA HIS A 70 -6.65 -5.66 -9.68
C HIS A 70 -7.39 -6.05 -8.40
N GLY A 71 -8.58 -6.65 -8.49
CA GLY A 71 -9.32 -7.00 -7.29
C GLY A 71 -10.76 -7.42 -7.56
N THR A 72 -11.46 -7.68 -6.48
CA THR A 72 -12.89 -8.03 -6.45
C THR A 72 -13.71 -7.02 -5.66
N ALA A 73 -13.08 -5.92 -5.24
CA ALA A 73 -13.70 -4.82 -4.49
C ALA A 73 -14.26 -3.74 -5.42
#